data_AF-A0AB40C3L4-F1
#
_entry.id   AF-A0AB40C3L4-F1
#
_cell.length_a   1.000
_cell.length_b   1.000
_cell.length_c   1.000
_cell.angle_alpha   90.00
_cell.angle_beta   90.00
_cell.angle_gamma   90.00
#
_symmetry.space_group_name_H-M   'P 1'
#
loop_
_entity.id
_entity.type
_entity.pdbx_description
1 polymer ?
#
loop_
_entity_poly.entity_id
_entity_poly.type
_entity_poly.pdbx_seq_one_letter_code
_entity_poly.pdbx_strand_id
1 'polypeptide(L)'
;MLCQAPTLLLFSKPKTTSPFSSPSSLSQTTTLTATSSASSTPPHSPPLLPPFTSTSSSVTFPNPTNTFSSLSKLLRHNDIIILNNCTENMNSGKTYTFFSSLPHILPHPYDYIMKADDDVFFQLPNLAASLLPLPRRDLYYGFVIPCASKDPFKDYMSGMGYVLSWDLVEWISVSEIPAGEVVGPEDKLVGKWLKVGGKGMNRYSEKPGMYDYPGKQWEVFA
;
A
#
# COMPACT_ATOMS: atom_id res chain seq x y z
N MET A 1 25.54 9.90 -1.79
CA MET A 1 24.58 9.67 -0.69
C MET A 1 23.54 8.71 -1.23
N LEU A 2 23.22 7.63 -0.52
CA LEU A 2 22.22 6.65 -0.98
C LEU A 2 20.81 7.20 -0.72
N CYS A 3 19.84 6.88 -1.58
CA CYS A 3 18.44 7.25 -1.41
C CYS A 3 17.65 6.06 -0.85
N GLN A 4 16.86 6.32 0.18
CA GLN A 4 15.96 5.33 0.75
C GLN A 4 14.66 5.32 -0.05
N ALA A 5 14.18 4.14 -0.45
CA ALA A 5 12.89 4.02 -1.11
C ALA A 5 11.74 4.52 -0.19
N PRO A 6 10.63 5.04 -0.77
CA PRO A 6 9.38 5.22 -0.04
C PRO A 6 8.88 3.93 0.62
N THR A 7 7.95 4.06 1.56
CA THR A 7 7.25 2.90 2.14
C THR A 7 6.48 2.17 1.04
N LEU A 8 6.72 0.86 0.93
CA LEU A 8 6.14 -0.02 -0.09
C LEU A 8 5.18 -1.01 0.57
N LEU A 9 3.91 -1.01 0.16
CA LEU A 9 2.98 -2.12 0.46
C LEU A 9 2.65 -2.90 -0.81
N LEU A 10 2.63 -4.22 -0.68
CA LEU A 10 2.42 -5.18 -1.76
C LEU A 10 1.12 -5.94 -1.51
N PHE A 11 0.22 -5.94 -2.49
CA PHE A 11 -1.06 -6.66 -2.38
C PHE A 11 -1.25 -7.65 -3.53
N SER A 12 -1.69 -8.86 -3.19
CA SER A 12 -2.13 -9.87 -4.15
C SER A 12 -3.50 -10.36 -3.75
N LYS A 13 -4.44 -10.36 -4.69
CA LYS A 13 -5.78 -10.89 -4.48
C LYS A 13 -5.76 -12.42 -4.54
N PRO A 14 -6.75 -13.08 -3.91
CA PRO A 14 -6.99 -14.49 -4.15
C PRO A 14 -7.16 -14.76 -5.64
N LYS A 15 -6.59 -15.86 -6.13
CA LYS A 15 -6.87 -16.35 -7.48
C LYS A 15 -8.37 -16.65 -7.54
N THR A 16 -9.06 -16.13 -8.56
CA THR A 16 -10.46 -16.49 -8.83
C THR A 16 -10.49 -17.97 -9.22
N THR A 17 -10.79 -18.84 -8.27
CA THR A 17 -11.19 -20.21 -8.56
C THR A 17 -12.61 -20.14 -9.11
N SER A 18 -12.81 -20.55 -10.37
CA SER A 18 -14.15 -20.71 -10.92
C SER A 18 -14.94 -21.70 -10.04
N PRO A 19 -16.22 -21.45 -9.72
CA PRO A 19 -17.01 -22.35 -8.87
C PRO A 19 -17.40 -23.69 -9.54
N PHE A 20 -16.92 -23.98 -10.75
CA PHE A 20 -17.18 -25.23 -11.45
C PHE A 20 -16.09 -26.28 -11.19
N SER A 21 -16.04 -26.76 -9.96
CA SER A 21 -15.49 -28.09 -9.67
C SER A 21 -16.14 -28.61 -8.39
N SER A 22 -16.99 -29.61 -8.53
CA SER A 22 -17.55 -30.44 -7.46
C SER A 22 -17.54 -31.89 -7.94
N PRO A 23 -17.56 -32.90 -7.04
CA PRO A 23 -16.90 -32.96 -5.73
C PRO A 23 -16.22 -34.33 -5.49
N SER A 24 -15.30 -34.44 -4.53
CA SER A 24 -15.09 -35.71 -3.82
C SER A 24 -14.50 -35.50 -2.42
N SER A 25 -15.37 -35.73 -1.43
CA SER A 25 -15.11 -36.28 -0.09
C SER A 25 -13.87 -35.81 0.70
N LEU A 26 -14.11 -35.20 1.87
CA LEU A 26 -13.96 -35.94 3.12
C LEU A 26 -14.62 -35.18 4.30
N SER A 27 -15.35 -35.96 5.07
CA SER A 27 -15.87 -35.73 6.41
C SER A 27 -14.82 -35.17 7.39
N GLN A 28 -15.20 -34.20 8.22
CA GLN A 28 -15.35 -34.42 9.66
C GLN A 28 -15.85 -33.16 10.41
N THR A 29 -16.97 -33.35 11.08
CA THR A 29 -17.58 -32.50 12.09
C THR A 29 -16.69 -32.43 13.33
N THR A 30 -16.44 -31.24 13.90
CA THR A 30 -16.15 -31.12 15.33
C THR A 30 -16.73 -29.81 15.86
N THR A 31 -17.82 -29.96 16.62
CA THR A 31 -18.44 -28.94 17.45
C THR A 31 -17.63 -28.81 18.74
N LEU A 32 -17.22 -27.59 19.12
CA LEU A 32 -16.79 -27.31 20.48
C LEU A 32 -17.53 -26.07 21.01
N THR A 33 -18.41 -26.35 21.95
CA THR A 33 -19.18 -25.42 22.77
C THR A 33 -18.26 -24.69 23.74
N ALA A 34 -18.42 -23.36 23.89
CA ALA A 34 -17.81 -22.61 24.99
C ALA A 34 -18.92 -21.92 25.80
N THR A 35 -19.03 -22.32 27.05
CA THR A 35 -19.95 -21.82 28.08
C THR A 35 -19.53 -20.43 28.57
N SER A 36 -20.53 -19.58 28.78
CA SER A 36 -20.43 -18.26 29.39
C SER A 36 -20.23 -18.33 30.90
N SER A 37 -19.34 -17.49 31.45
CA SER A 37 -19.50 -16.97 32.80
C SER A 37 -19.02 -15.51 32.84
N ALA A 38 -19.94 -14.62 33.24
CA ALA A 38 -19.68 -13.22 33.48
C ALA A 38 -19.24 -13.02 34.94
N SER A 39 -18.25 -12.17 35.17
CA SER A 39 -18.09 -11.51 36.47
C SER A 39 -17.63 -10.06 36.25
N SER A 40 -18.19 -9.20 37.10
CA SER A 40 -18.26 -7.74 36.99
C SER A 40 -17.29 -7.06 37.95
N THR A 41 -16.52 -6.07 37.47
CA THR A 41 -16.18 -4.80 38.17
C THR A 41 -15.31 -3.88 37.29
N PRO A 42 -15.60 -2.56 37.22
CA PRO A 42 -14.64 -1.51 36.84
C PRO A 42 -14.33 -0.62 38.08
N PRO A 43 -13.54 0.47 37.99
CA PRO A 43 -12.72 1.00 36.89
C PRO A 43 -11.23 1.17 37.31
N HIS A 44 -10.28 1.32 36.37
CA HIS A 44 -9.07 2.17 36.54
C HIS A 44 -8.23 2.15 35.25
N SER A 45 -8.02 3.35 34.68
CA SER A 45 -6.94 3.79 33.78
C SER A 45 -6.72 3.06 32.43
N PRO A 46 -6.70 3.77 31.27
CA PRO A 46 -6.28 3.16 30.02
C PRO A 46 -4.79 2.80 30.07
N PRO A 47 -4.36 1.62 29.61
CA PRO A 47 -2.95 1.29 29.55
C PRO A 47 -2.25 2.21 28.55
N LEU A 48 -1.15 2.82 29.00
CA LEU A 48 -0.22 3.55 28.14
C LEU A 48 0.29 2.60 27.05
N LEU A 49 0.02 2.93 25.80
CA LEU A 49 0.53 2.19 24.65
C LEU A 49 2.06 2.28 24.65
N PRO A 50 2.78 1.14 24.60
CA PRO A 50 4.22 1.15 24.41
C PRO A 50 4.59 1.82 23.07
N PRO A 51 5.72 2.54 22.99
CA PRO A 51 6.17 3.11 21.72
C PRO A 51 6.59 1.97 20.79
N PHE A 52 5.77 1.67 19.79
CA PHE A 52 6.06 0.62 18.82
C PHE A 52 6.55 1.21 17.50
N THR A 53 7.60 0.57 17.01
CA THR A 53 8.40 0.95 15.84
C THR A 53 7.69 0.48 14.57
N SER A 54 7.64 1.34 13.56
CA SER A 54 7.06 1.03 12.25
C SER A 54 7.71 -0.22 11.67
N THR A 55 6.91 -1.25 11.37
CA THR A 55 7.39 -2.51 10.80
C THR A 55 6.70 -2.74 9.47
N SER A 56 7.46 -2.90 8.38
CA SER A 56 6.95 -3.50 7.15
C SER A 56 6.51 -4.93 7.46
N SER A 57 5.23 -5.23 7.26
CA SER A 57 4.66 -6.52 7.64
C SER A 57 4.67 -7.48 6.43
N SER A 58 5.68 -8.35 6.35
CA SER A 58 5.51 -9.68 5.74
C SER A 58 5.51 -10.71 6.88
N VAL A 59 4.38 -11.36 7.15
CA VAL A 59 4.23 -12.30 8.27
C VAL A 59 4.85 -13.65 7.93
N THR A 60 5.98 -14.01 8.55
CA THR A 60 6.46 -15.41 8.75
C THR A 60 7.45 -15.47 9.95
N PHE A 61 7.36 -16.52 10.80
CA PHE A 61 8.02 -16.70 12.12
C PHE A 61 9.42 -17.42 12.07
N PRO A 62 10.26 -17.40 13.15
CA PRO A 62 11.74 -17.32 13.07
C PRO A 62 12.56 -18.49 13.69
N ASN A 63 13.91 -18.54 13.49
CA ASN A 63 14.95 -18.79 14.53
C ASN A 63 16.43 -18.55 14.03
N PRO A 64 17.51 -18.53 14.88
CA PRO A 64 18.37 -17.34 15.03
C PRO A 64 19.90 -17.57 14.89
N THR A 65 20.72 -16.51 14.81
CA THR A 65 21.90 -16.23 15.70
C THR A 65 22.74 -14.99 15.28
N ASN A 66 22.96 -14.11 16.27
CA ASN A 66 24.12 -13.25 16.60
C ASN A 66 24.71 -12.15 15.65
N THR A 67 24.44 -10.90 16.08
CA THR A 67 25.37 -9.76 16.34
C THR A 67 26.03 -8.95 15.20
N PHE A 68 25.40 -7.80 14.83
CA PHE A 68 26.05 -6.54 14.41
C PHE A 68 25.11 -5.33 14.68
N SER A 69 25.27 -4.64 15.80
CA SER A 69 24.24 -3.74 16.38
C SER A 69 24.15 -2.35 15.71
N SER A 70 23.64 -2.28 14.47
CA SER A 70 22.95 -1.13 13.84
C SER A 70 22.58 -1.45 12.39
N LEU A 71 23.49 -2.06 11.62
CA LEU A 71 23.20 -2.65 10.30
C LEU A 71 22.37 -3.94 10.37
N SER A 72 22.48 -4.74 11.44
CA SER A 72 21.72 -6.00 11.57
C SER A 72 20.22 -5.82 11.79
N LYS A 73 19.73 -4.61 12.11
CA LYS A 73 18.29 -4.35 12.22
C LYS A 73 17.69 -4.03 10.84
N LEU A 74 18.47 -3.33 10.00
CA LEU A 74 18.14 -2.98 8.60
C LEU A 74 18.09 -4.22 7.68
N LEU A 75 19.03 -5.15 7.88
CA LEU A 75 19.12 -6.40 7.10
C LEU A 75 18.32 -7.56 7.72
N ARG A 76 17.72 -7.37 8.90
CA ARG A 76 17.06 -8.47 9.63
C ARG A 76 15.74 -8.90 9.00
N HIS A 77 15.08 -7.97 8.33
CA HIS A 77 13.72 -8.14 7.86
C HIS A 77 13.63 -8.24 6.33
N ASN A 78 14.76 -8.06 5.62
CA ASN A 78 14.82 -8.11 4.15
C ASN A 78 13.73 -7.25 3.48
N ASP A 79 13.45 -6.09 4.09
CA ASP A 79 12.29 -5.23 3.83
C ASP A 79 12.69 -3.78 3.49
N ILE A 80 13.99 -3.54 3.29
CA ILE A 80 14.54 -2.22 2.96
C ILE A 80 15.15 -2.24 1.57
N ILE A 81 14.64 -1.36 0.72
CA ILE A 81 15.12 -1.15 -0.65
C ILE A 81 15.97 0.12 -0.66
N ILE A 82 17.23 -0.02 -1.06
CA ILE A 82 18.15 1.09 -1.29
C ILE A 82 18.23 1.37 -2.79
N LEU A 83 17.97 2.61 -3.18
CA LEU A 83 18.01 3.03 -4.59
C LEU A 83 19.43 3.53 -4.93
N ASN A 84 20.17 2.74 -5.70
CA ASN A 84 21.59 2.96 -5.97
C ASN A 84 21.88 4.13 -6.94
N ASN A 85 20.88 4.65 -7.66
CA ASN A 85 21.04 5.73 -8.64
C ASN A 85 20.16 6.94 -8.32
N CYS A 86 20.00 7.24 -7.02
CA CYS A 86 19.23 8.40 -6.57
C CYS A 86 19.89 9.00 -5.33
N THR A 87 19.83 10.33 -5.22
CA THR A 87 20.16 11.06 -3.99
C THR A 87 18.88 11.27 -3.20
N GLU A 88 18.88 11.16 -1.88
CA GLU A 88 17.67 11.38 -1.07
C GLU A 88 17.06 12.77 -1.35
N ASN A 89 15.80 12.79 -1.80
CA ASN A 89 15.10 14.01 -2.21
C ASN A 89 13.60 13.77 -2.31
N MET A 90 12.82 14.86 -2.42
CA MET A 90 11.39 14.82 -2.68
C MET A 90 11.02 15.05 -4.15
N ASN A 91 11.80 15.83 -4.90
CA ASN A 91 11.36 16.42 -6.19
C ASN A 91 12.27 16.13 -7.39
N SER A 92 13.27 15.27 -7.23
CA SER A 92 14.35 15.00 -8.19
C SER A 92 14.43 13.51 -8.50
N GLY A 93 13.32 12.93 -8.94
CA GLY A 93 13.28 11.59 -9.54
C GLY A 93 13.26 10.40 -8.59
N LYS A 94 13.13 10.61 -7.27
CA LYS A 94 13.00 9.51 -6.29
C LYS A 94 11.81 8.60 -6.62
N THR A 95 10.63 9.18 -6.83
CA THR A 95 9.40 8.42 -7.11
C THR A 95 9.47 7.66 -8.45
N TYR A 96 10.06 8.25 -9.49
CA TYR A 96 10.33 7.53 -10.75
C TYR A 96 11.29 6.36 -10.53
N THR A 97 12.43 6.61 -9.88
CA THR A 97 13.46 5.58 -9.61
C THR A 97 12.89 4.42 -8.79
N PHE A 98 12.05 4.74 -7.80
CA PHE A 98 11.34 3.75 -7.00
C PHE A 98 10.48 2.84 -7.89
N PHE A 99 9.46 3.38 -8.57
CA PHE A 99 8.54 2.56 -9.37
C PHE A 99 9.23 1.82 -10.52
N SER A 100 10.12 2.49 -11.26
CA SER A 100 10.82 1.89 -12.40
C SER A 100 11.75 0.74 -11.99
N SER A 101 12.25 0.73 -10.76
CA SER A 101 13.08 -0.35 -10.24
C SER A 101 12.29 -1.58 -9.79
N LEU A 102 11.02 -1.43 -9.38
CA LEU A 102 10.24 -2.52 -8.77
C LEU A 102 10.17 -3.80 -9.61
N PRO A 103 9.92 -3.74 -10.94
CA PRO A 103 9.87 -4.95 -11.77
C PRO A 103 11.19 -5.72 -11.84
N HIS A 104 12.31 -5.07 -11.53
CA HIS A 104 13.65 -5.69 -11.56
C HIS A 104 14.12 -6.21 -10.21
N ILE A 105 13.57 -5.69 -9.10
CA ILE A 105 13.98 -6.07 -7.74
C ILE A 105 13.02 -7.05 -7.08
N LEU A 106 11.73 -7.02 -7.44
CA LEU A 106 10.74 -7.91 -6.86
C LEU A 106 10.76 -9.27 -7.57
N PRO A 107 10.69 -10.39 -6.84
CA PRO A 107 10.86 -11.72 -7.42
C PRO A 107 9.67 -12.15 -8.28
N HIS A 108 8.50 -11.55 -8.06
CA HIS A 108 7.25 -11.87 -8.75
C HIS A 108 6.37 -10.61 -8.84
N PRO A 109 5.46 -10.55 -9.83
CA PRO A 109 4.47 -9.49 -9.90
C PRO A 109 3.44 -9.59 -8.76
N TYR A 110 2.96 -8.43 -8.30
CA TYR A 110 1.84 -8.28 -7.38
C TYR A 110 0.61 -7.77 -8.13
N ASP A 111 -0.57 -7.75 -7.52
CA ASP A 111 -1.73 -7.10 -8.15
C ASP A 111 -1.64 -5.58 -7.99
N TYR A 112 -1.27 -5.12 -6.78
CA TYR A 112 -1.15 -3.71 -6.45
C TYR A 112 0.12 -3.37 -5.70
N ILE A 113 0.62 -2.17 -5.99
CA ILE A 113 1.76 -1.53 -5.35
C ILE A 113 1.27 -0.23 -4.72
N MET A 114 1.54 -0.04 -3.43
CA MET A 114 1.28 1.21 -2.75
C MET A 114 2.60 1.93 -2.45
N LYS A 115 2.69 3.21 -2.83
CA LYS A 115 3.62 4.15 -2.21
C LYS A 115 2.92 4.77 -1.01
N ALA A 116 3.62 4.85 0.10
CA ALA A 116 3.22 5.67 1.24
C ALA A 116 4.40 6.44 1.81
N ASP A 117 4.10 7.50 2.54
CA ASP A 117 5.07 8.21 3.36
C ASP A 117 5.30 7.46 4.69
N ASP A 118 6.42 7.72 5.35
CA ASP A 118 6.82 7.02 6.59
C ASP A 118 6.15 7.58 7.85
N ASP A 119 5.36 8.64 7.70
CA ASP A 119 4.56 9.30 8.74
C ASP A 119 3.06 8.96 8.66
N VAL A 120 2.71 7.88 7.95
CA VAL A 120 1.32 7.44 7.73
C VAL A 120 1.01 6.13 8.46
N PHE A 121 -0.22 6.04 8.99
CA PHE A 121 -0.75 4.83 9.60
C PHE A 121 -1.82 4.17 8.71
N PHE A 122 -1.72 2.86 8.49
CA PHE A 122 -2.69 2.09 7.71
C PHE A 122 -3.51 1.12 8.56
N GLN A 123 -4.84 1.21 8.43
CA GLN A 123 -5.74 0.15 8.85
C GLN A 123 -5.77 -0.93 7.75
N LEU A 124 -4.78 -1.83 7.76
CA LEU A 124 -4.57 -2.83 6.71
C LEU A 124 -5.83 -3.64 6.32
N PRO A 125 -6.69 -4.09 7.26
CA PRO A 125 -7.92 -4.80 6.89
C PRO A 125 -8.88 -3.94 6.06
N ASN A 126 -9.04 -2.66 6.41
CA ASN A 126 -9.93 -1.75 5.69
C ASN A 126 -9.38 -1.42 4.30
N LEU A 127 -8.07 -1.19 4.20
CA LEU A 127 -7.40 -0.97 2.93
C LEU A 127 -7.48 -2.21 2.02
N ALA A 128 -7.28 -3.41 2.57
CA ALA A 128 -7.42 -4.64 1.78
C ALA A 128 -8.86 -4.84 1.30
N ALA A 129 -9.85 -4.58 2.17
CA ALA A 129 -11.27 -4.67 1.83
C ALA A 129 -11.69 -3.67 0.74
N SER A 130 -11.18 -2.43 0.77
CA SER A 130 -11.49 -1.42 -0.24
C SER A 130 -10.86 -1.73 -1.60
N LEU A 131 -9.68 -2.37 -1.63
CA LEU A 131 -9.01 -2.79 -2.87
C LEU A 131 -9.60 -4.07 -3.46
N LEU A 132 -10.18 -4.96 -2.64
CA LEU A 132 -10.67 -6.27 -3.06
C LEU A 132 -11.69 -6.25 -4.23
N PRO A 133 -12.67 -5.33 -4.31
CA PRO A 133 -13.60 -5.27 -5.44
C PRO A 133 -13.02 -4.61 -6.71
N LEU A 134 -11.89 -3.92 -6.62
CA LEU A 134 -11.38 -3.07 -7.70
C LEU A 134 -10.71 -3.87 -8.84
N PRO A 135 -10.58 -3.32 -10.06
CA PRO A 135 -9.87 -4.00 -11.15
C PRO A 135 -8.38 -4.18 -10.82
N ARG A 136 -7.78 -5.26 -11.31
CA ARG A 136 -6.33 -5.56 -11.17
C ARG A 136 -5.44 -4.82 -12.17
N ARG A 137 -6.04 -4.19 -13.18
CA ARG A 137 -5.33 -3.53 -14.28
C ARG A 137 -5.71 -2.07 -14.35
N ASP A 138 -4.77 -1.25 -14.80
CA ASP A 138 -4.93 0.18 -15.04
C ASP A 138 -5.51 0.95 -13.83
N LEU A 139 -5.29 0.45 -12.61
CA LEU A 139 -5.83 0.98 -11.36
C LEU A 139 -4.98 2.14 -10.86
N TYR A 140 -5.60 3.28 -10.61
CA TYR A 140 -5.00 4.37 -9.84
C TYR A 140 -5.93 4.79 -8.70
N TYR A 141 -5.54 4.44 -7.48
CA TYR A 141 -6.37 4.56 -6.28
C TYR A 141 -5.67 5.44 -5.24
N GLY A 142 -6.43 6.29 -4.56
CA GLY A 142 -5.88 7.12 -3.48
C GLY A 142 -6.81 8.25 -3.06
N PHE A 143 -6.26 9.28 -2.43
CA PHE A 143 -7.00 10.49 -2.07
C PHE A 143 -6.83 11.57 -3.13
N VAL A 144 -7.89 11.90 -3.87
CA VAL A 144 -7.79 12.88 -4.99
C VAL A 144 -7.57 14.32 -4.51
N ILE A 145 -6.72 15.05 -5.22
CA ILE A 145 -6.54 16.51 -5.10
C ILE A 145 -7.26 17.20 -6.26
N PRO A 146 -7.88 18.38 -6.06
CA PRO A 146 -8.01 19.16 -4.84
C PRO A 146 -8.88 18.50 -3.75
N CYS A 147 -8.61 18.86 -2.49
CA CYS A 147 -9.24 18.23 -1.33
C CYS A 147 -10.78 18.27 -1.34
N ALA A 148 -11.37 19.31 -1.95
CA ALA A 148 -12.82 19.47 -2.08
C ALA A 148 -13.48 18.57 -3.13
N SER A 149 -12.71 17.99 -4.06
CA SER A 149 -13.24 17.10 -5.10
C SER A 149 -13.32 15.67 -4.60
N LYS A 150 -14.39 14.94 -4.95
CA LYS A 150 -14.43 13.47 -4.89
C LYS A 150 -14.27 12.83 -6.28
N ASP A 151 -14.27 13.62 -7.35
CA ASP A 151 -14.06 13.14 -8.71
C ASP A 151 -12.62 12.62 -8.85
N PRO A 152 -12.42 11.30 -9.07
CA PRO A 152 -11.10 10.71 -9.16
C PRO A 152 -10.29 11.24 -10.35
N PHE A 153 -10.92 11.74 -11.41
CA PHE A 153 -10.23 12.23 -12.61
C PHE A 153 -9.80 13.70 -12.52
N LYS A 154 -10.04 14.35 -11.39
CA LYS A 154 -9.85 15.79 -11.27
C LYS A 154 -8.41 16.25 -11.46
N ASP A 155 -7.46 15.64 -10.75
CA ASP A 155 -6.04 15.97 -10.88
C ASP A 155 -5.14 14.75 -10.62
N TYR A 156 -4.62 14.58 -9.41
CA TYR A 156 -3.70 13.50 -8.97
C TYR A 156 -4.11 12.95 -7.60
N MET A 157 -3.52 11.82 -7.17
CA MET A 157 -3.69 11.27 -5.82
C MET A 157 -2.56 11.76 -4.90
N SER A 158 -2.90 12.21 -3.70
CA SER A 158 -1.98 12.85 -2.74
C SER A 158 -0.86 11.94 -2.23
N GLY A 159 0.30 12.54 -1.93
CA GLY A 159 1.56 11.87 -1.57
C GLY A 159 1.58 10.96 -0.33
N MET A 160 0.74 11.20 0.69
CA MET A 160 0.69 10.37 1.91
C MET A 160 0.37 8.90 1.59
N GLY A 161 -0.37 8.64 0.51
CA GLY A 161 -0.45 7.29 -0.03
C GLY A 161 -1.30 7.18 -1.28
N TYR A 162 -0.84 6.35 -2.21
CA TYR A 162 -1.62 5.95 -3.39
C TYR A 162 -1.18 4.58 -3.91
N VAL A 163 -2.09 3.94 -4.61
CA VAL A 163 -1.97 2.58 -5.12
C VAL A 163 -2.01 2.61 -6.65
N LEU A 164 -1.08 1.88 -7.26
CA LEU A 164 -1.03 1.57 -8.69
C LEU A 164 -1.21 0.07 -8.89
N SER A 165 -1.89 -0.34 -9.95
CA SER A 165 -1.78 -1.72 -10.42
C SER A 165 -0.41 -2.01 -11.02
N TRP A 166 -0.03 -3.29 -11.01
CA TRP A 166 1.28 -3.72 -11.49
C TRP A 166 1.56 -3.36 -12.94
N ASP A 167 0.57 -3.45 -13.83
CA ASP A 167 0.72 -3.07 -15.24
C ASP A 167 1.03 -1.58 -15.43
N LEU A 168 0.61 -0.71 -14.50
CA LEU A 168 1.03 0.69 -14.51
C LEU A 168 2.48 0.86 -14.06
N VAL A 169 2.93 0.07 -13.08
CA VAL A 169 4.32 0.07 -12.62
C VAL A 169 5.26 -0.45 -13.71
N GLU A 170 4.88 -1.51 -14.41
CA GLU A 170 5.60 -2.01 -15.60
C GLU A 170 5.63 -0.97 -16.72
N TRP A 171 4.51 -0.28 -16.97
CA TRP A 171 4.50 0.80 -17.95
C TRP A 171 5.44 1.94 -17.54
N ILE A 172 5.49 2.31 -16.25
CA ILE A 172 6.42 3.34 -15.75
C ILE A 172 7.88 2.97 -15.98
N SER A 173 8.24 1.68 -15.85
CA SER A 173 9.64 1.25 -16.00
C SER A 173 10.16 1.30 -17.44
N VAL A 174 9.27 1.26 -18.44
CA VAL A 174 9.66 1.19 -19.87
C VAL A 174 9.25 2.42 -20.70
N SER A 175 8.38 3.28 -20.18
CA SER A 175 7.82 4.41 -20.92
C SER A 175 8.72 5.64 -20.89
N GLU A 176 8.88 6.30 -22.05
CA GLU A 176 9.60 7.57 -22.15
C GLU A 176 8.87 8.73 -21.44
N ILE A 177 7.56 8.61 -21.21
CA ILE A 177 6.75 9.68 -20.61
C ILE A 177 7.20 9.94 -19.15
N PRO A 178 7.19 8.95 -18.23
CA PRO A 178 7.77 9.14 -16.90
C PRO A 178 9.27 9.41 -16.92
N ALA A 179 10.03 8.73 -17.79
CA ALA A 179 11.48 8.88 -17.87
C ALA A 179 11.93 10.29 -18.27
N GLY A 180 11.13 10.97 -19.11
CA GLY A 180 11.39 12.34 -19.56
C GLY A 180 10.93 13.43 -18.58
N GLU A 181 10.18 13.09 -17.52
CA GLU A 181 9.59 14.07 -16.63
C GLU A 181 9.70 13.69 -15.14
N VAL A 182 10.92 13.68 -14.62
CA VAL A 182 11.23 13.20 -13.26
C VAL A 182 11.38 14.30 -12.20
N VAL A 183 11.32 15.59 -12.61
CA VAL A 183 11.57 16.74 -11.72
C VAL A 183 10.28 17.49 -11.42
N GLY A 184 9.96 17.65 -10.14
CA GLY A 184 8.74 18.31 -9.66
C GLY A 184 8.12 17.60 -8.46
N PRO A 185 6.98 18.09 -7.93
CA PRO A 185 6.25 17.42 -6.86
C PRO A 185 5.83 16.02 -7.28
N GLU A 186 6.34 15.02 -6.56
CA GLU A 186 6.28 13.62 -6.96
C GLU A 186 4.89 13.04 -7.23
N ASP A 187 3.91 13.40 -6.40
CA ASP A 187 2.53 12.92 -6.50
C ASP A 187 1.80 13.55 -7.69
N LYS A 188 2.06 14.82 -7.97
CA LYS A 188 1.62 15.52 -9.19
C LYS A 188 2.20 14.88 -10.44
N LEU A 189 3.49 14.53 -10.43
CA LEU A 189 4.16 13.91 -11.56
C LEU A 189 3.52 12.59 -11.94
N VAL A 190 3.24 11.71 -10.97
CA VAL A 190 2.54 10.44 -11.24
C VAL A 190 1.18 10.67 -11.90
N GLY A 191 0.37 11.58 -11.36
CA GLY A 191 -0.91 11.93 -11.97
C GLY A 191 -0.76 12.47 -13.40
N LYS A 192 0.27 13.29 -13.64
CA LYS A 192 0.56 13.83 -14.98
C LYS A 192 1.01 12.75 -15.95
N TRP A 193 1.94 11.87 -15.56
CA TRP A 193 2.42 10.78 -16.40
C TRP A 193 1.27 9.89 -16.86
N LEU A 194 0.40 9.48 -15.93
CA LEU A 194 -0.75 8.64 -16.25
C LEU A 194 -1.72 9.35 -17.20
N LYS A 195 -2.01 10.63 -16.95
CA LYS A 195 -2.86 11.44 -17.83
C LYS A 195 -2.29 11.55 -19.25
N VAL A 196 -1.01 11.87 -19.39
CA VAL A 196 -0.35 12.01 -20.70
C VAL A 196 -0.25 10.66 -21.42
N GLY A 197 0.01 9.58 -20.67
CA GLY A 197 0.10 8.22 -21.20
C GLY A 197 -1.23 7.54 -21.51
N GLY A 198 -2.37 8.17 -21.20
CA GLY A 198 -3.69 7.54 -21.32
C GLY A 198 -3.82 6.29 -20.44
N LYS A 199 -3.25 6.36 -19.23
CA LYS A 199 -3.18 5.28 -18.24
C LYS A 199 -3.94 5.66 -16.96
N GLY A 200 -4.20 4.67 -16.11
CA GLY A 200 -4.89 4.87 -14.85
C GLY A 200 -6.37 5.18 -15.02
N MET A 201 -7.02 4.58 -16.03
CA MET A 201 -8.43 4.81 -16.35
C MET A 201 -9.37 4.14 -15.35
N ASN A 202 -8.91 3.12 -14.63
CA ASN A 202 -9.61 2.60 -13.47
C ASN A 202 -9.24 3.44 -12.24
N ARG A 203 -9.80 4.64 -12.17
CA ARG A 203 -9.43 5.65 -11.16
C ARG A 203 -10.44 5.74 -10.04
N TYR A 204 -9.98 5.62 -8.79
CA TYR A 204 -10.85 5.59 -7.62
C TYR A 204 -10.33 6.52 -6.52
N SER A 205 -11.21 7.38 -6.02
CA SER A 205 -10.90 8.27 -4.89
C SER A 205 -11.44 7.64 -3.60
N GLU A 206 -10.55 7.25 -2.69
CA GLU A 206 -10.89 6.75 -1.36
C GLU A 206 -11.17 7.90 -0.39
N LYS A 207 -12.23 8.65 -0.67
CA LYS A 207 -12.80 9.60 0.28
C LYS A 207 -14.15 9.03 0.74
N PRO A 208 -14.31 8.67 2.02
CA PRO A 208 -13.53 9.17 3.15
C PRO A 208 -12.42 8.27 3.72
N GLY A 209 -12.24 7.05 3.20
CA GLY A 209 -11.40 6.05 3.86
C GLY A 209 -9.93 6.44 4.03
N MET A 210 -9.42 7.42 3.27
CA MET A 210 -8.06 7.97 3.44
C MET A 210 -8.05 9.33 4.13
N TYR A 211 -7.07 9.46 5.04
CA TYR A 211 -6.69 10.67 5.81
C TYR A 211 -7.59 11.07 6.97
N ASP A 212 -8.62 10.27 7.29
CA ASP A 212 -9.47 10.36 8.50
C ASP A 212 -9.63 11.79 9.05
N TYR A 213 -10.01 12.73 8.18
CA TYR A 213 -10.03 14.15 8.56
C TYR A 213 -11.15 14.39 9.59
N PRO A 214 -10.83 14.72 10.85
CA PRO A 214 -11.84 14.96 11.86
C PRO A 214 -12.70 16.17 11.48
N GLY A 215 -14.01 16.05 11.67
CA GLY A 215 -14.96 17.14 11.43
C GLY A 215 -15.37 17.37 9.97
N LYS A 216 -14.82 16.62 9.00
CA LYS A 216 -15.40 16.55 7.66
C LYS A 216 -16.40 15.41 7.63
N GLN A 217 -17.67 15.69 7.93
CA GLN A 217 -18.77 14.79 7.56
C GLN A 217 -18.84 14.76 6.04
N TRP A 218 -18.15 13.82 5.42
CA TRP A 218 -18.31 13.44 4.03
C TRP A 218 -19.60 12.64 4.00
N GLU A 219 -20.72 13.37 3.96
CA GLU A 219 -22.07 12.85 4.16
C GLU A 219 -22.21 11.40 3.69
N VAL A 220 -22.44 10.57 4.70
CA VAL A 220 -22.73 9.15 4.61
C VAL A 220 -24.08 9.06 3.90
N PHE A 221 -24.05 9.02 2.57
CA PHE A 221 -25.20 8.56 1.80
C PHE A 221 -24.76 7.32 1.02
N ALA A 222 -25.40 6.24 1.45
CA ALA A 222 -25.46 4.87 0.96
C ALA A 222 -25.39 4.72 -0.57
#